data_AF-A0A7V2PJQ4-F1
#
_entry.id   AF-A0A7V2PJQ4-F1
#
_cell.length_a   1.000
_cell.length_b   1.000
_cell.length_c   1.000
_cell.angle_alpha   90.00
_cell.angle_beta   90.00
_cell.angle_gamma   90.00
#
_symmetry.space_group_name_H-M   'P 1'
#
loop_
_entity.id
_entity.type
_entity.pdbx_description
1 polymer ?
#
loop_
_entity_poly.entity_id
_entity_poly.type
_entity_poly.pdbx_seq_one_letter_code
_entity_poly.pdbx_strand_id
1 'polypeptide(L)'
;MHQLDLPLSPSHRLEHSPNQSYYARLTNALSQDLDFHHQDSSYASHNYHAFPAKFPPQLPRAFIRALTNPGDAVLDPMMGSGTTILEAFLAGRRGIGCDIDPLAALITKVKVTPLDSDRVRLQANELLTKATQMLNGGAASQPSITENHFDPKTRTFIDYWFHDNTQAELGVLIAGINAIPDPDMKAFFQLAFSAIIITKSGGVSLALDLAHTRPHRAKLVMDVNGSILYGRELAENPLPRTKYVTKTLRSPLVEYQKRIRQNLNHLVAAGQGAITPGILFGDAQSLPIQSDSIDLIVTSPPYASNAIDYMRAHKFSLVWMGYPIQALGDKRR
;
A
#
# COMPACT_ATOMS: atom_id res chain seq x y z
N MET A 1 31.09 12.75 17.73
CA MET A 1 29.85 12.66 16.93
C MET A 1 29.65 14.05 16.34
N HIS A 2 30.03 14.28 15.08
CA HIS A 2 29.86 15.59 14.45
C HIS A 2 28.41 15.70 13.97
N GLN A 3 27.55 16.29 14.80
CA GLN A 3 26.23 16.73 14.36
C GLN A 3 26.45 17.93 13.45
N LEU A 4 25.95 17.87 12.21
CA LEU A 4 26.03 19.00 11.28
C LEU A 4 25.32 20.20 11.92
N ASP A 5 25.98 21.36 11.95
CA ASP A 5 25.33 22.61 12.36
C ASP A 5 24.13 22.85 11.44
N LEU A 6 22.93 22.91 12.02
CA LEU A 6 21.72 23.19 11.27
C LEU A 6 21.84 24.62 10.71
N PRO A 7 21.52 24.87 9.43
CA PRO A 7 21.61 26.19 8.80
C PRO A 7 20.43 27.09 9.22
N LEU A 8 20.10 27.10 10.51
CA LEU A 8 19.01 27.88 11.08
C LEU A 8 19.62 28.92 12.01
N SER A 9 19.56 30.18 11.59
CA SER A 9 19.86 31.29 12.49
C SER A 9 18.76 31.39 13.56
N PRO A 10 19.08 31.65 14.84
CA PRO A 10 18.09 31.88 15.90
C PRO A 10 17.04 32.96 15.57
N SER A 11 17.29 33.80 14.56
CA SER A 11 16.40 34.87 14.11
C SER A 11 15.26 34.43 13.20
N HIS A 12 15.20 33.19 12.69
CA HIS A 12 14.04 32.69 11.95
C HIS A 12 12.87 32.39 12.91
N ARG A 13 12.15 33.46 13.29
CA ARG A 13 10.92 33.40 14.07
C ARG A 13 9.73 33.06 13.16
N LEU A 14 9.39 31.78 13.10
CA LEU A 14 7.98 31.39 12.98
C LEU A 14 7.44 31.40 14.42
N GLU A 15 6.73 32.47 14.79
CA GLU A 15 6.15 32.63 16.13
C GLU A 15 4.99 31.65 16.33
N HIS A 16 5.33 30.41 16.67
CA HIS A 16 4.37 29.37 17.02
C HIS A 16 4.70 28.84 18.42
N SER A 17 3.92 29.34 19.39
CA SER A 17 3.92 29.09 20.84
C SER A 17 4.67 30.15 21.70
N PRO A 18 4.03 30.73 22.73
CA PRO A 18 4.58 31.87 23.50
C PRO A 18 5.80 31.54 24.38
N ASN A 19 6.18 30.26 24.53
CA ASN A 19 7.21 29.85 25.50
C ASN A 19 8.52 29.26 24.91
N GLN A 20 8.61 28.94 23.61
CA GLN A 20 9.85 28.43 22.99
C GLN A 20 9.93 28.77 21.49
N SER A 21 11.11 29.19 21.02
CA SER A 21 11.35 29.44 19.59
C SER A 21 11.28 28.14 18.76
N TYR A 22 10.98 28.25 17.46
CA TYR A 22 11.03 27.12 16.53
C TYR A 22 12.38 26.37 16.59
N TYR A 23 13.48 27.12 16.61
CA TYR A 23 14.84 26.57 16.73
C TYR A 23 15.02 25.72 17.99
N ALA A 24 14.50 26.18 19.13
CA ALA A 24 14.57 25.43 20.39
C ALA A 24 13.74 24.14 20.32
N ARG A 25 12.53 24.20 19.73
CA ARG A 25 11.67 23.01 19.54
C ARG A 25 12.32 21.98 18.63
N LEU A 26 12.94 22.42 17.52
CA LEU A 26 13.65 21.55 16.60
C LEU A 26 14.90 20.93 17.23
N THR A 27 15.72 21.72 17.92
CA THR A 27 16.92 21.24 18.61
C THR A 27 16.53 20.18 19.64
N ASN A 28 15.47 20.43 20.42
CA ASN A 28 14.95 19.47 21.37
C ASN A 28 14.49 18.17 20.67
N ALA A 29 13.72 18.26 19.59
CA ALA A 29 13.27 17.08 18.83
C ALA A 29 14.43 16.25 18.27
N LEU A 30 15.48 16.90 17.75
CA LEU A 30 16.68 16.24 17.23
C LEU A 30 17.60 15.66 18.31
N SER A 31 17.49 16.14 19.55
CA SER A 31 18.28 15.64 20.68
C SER A 31 17.73 14.36 21.29
N GLN A 32 16.51 13.95 20.91
CA GLN A 32 15.90 12.71 21.39
C GLN A 32 16.52 11.47 20.74
N ASP A 33 16.30 10.31 21.34
CA ASP A 33 16.58 9.02 20.70
C ASP A 33 15.54 8.75 19.61
N LEU A 34 16.02 8.57 18.38
CA LEU A 34 15.21 8.42 17.17
C LEU A 34 15.27 7.00 16.58
N ASP A 35 15.73 5.98 17.33
CA ASP A 35 15.84 4.60 16.83
C ASP A 35 14.49 3.83 16.82
N PHE A 36 13.62 4.10 17.81
CA PHE A 36 12.28 3.53 17.98
C PHE A 36 12.15 1.98 17.94
N HIS A 37 13.24 1.21 18.07
CA HIS A 37 13.29 -0.25 17.92
C HIS A 37 12.36 -1.03 18.86
N HIS A 38 12.03 -0.46 20.03
CA HIS A 38 11.16 -1.07 21.02
C HIS A 38 9.71 -0.57 20.98
N GLN A 39 9.35 0.24 19.99
CA GLN A 39 8.01 0.82 19.88
C GLN A 39 7.14 0.09 18.86
N ASP A 40 5.89 -0.16 19.24
CA ASP A 40 4.91 -0.75 18.33
C ASP A 40 4.59 0.21 17.18
N SER A 41 4.82 -0.23 15.95
CA SER A 41 4.52 0.50 14.71
C SER A 41 3.28 -0.05 13.99
N SER A 42 2.55 -0.96 14.63
CA SER A 42 1.39 -1.66 14.04
C SER A 42 0.04 -1.03 14.38
N TYR A 43 0.02 0.04 15.18
CA TYR A 43 -1.21 0.75 15.55
C TYR A 43 -1.87 1.44 14.35
N ALA A 44 -3.16 1.75 14.52
CA ALA A 44 -4.01 2.36 13.48
C ALA A 44 -3.84 1.65 12.13
N SER A 45 -4.01 2.36 11.02
CA SER A 45 -3.99 1.78 9.68
C SER A 45 -2.57 1.58 9.08
N HIS A 46 -1.48 1.70 9.87
CA HIS A 46 -0.10 1.58 9.36
C HIS A 46 0.23 0.24 8.67
N ASN A 47 -0.49 -0.83 9.02
CA ASN A 47 -0.26 -2.19 8.55
C ASN A 47 -1.27 -2.72 7.52
N TYR A 48 -2.09 -1.84 6.93
CA TYR A 48 -3.05 -2.25 5.90
C TYR A 48 -2.39 -2.83 4.64
N HIS A 49 -1.20 -2.36 4.30
CA HIS A 49 -0.45 -2.82 3.14
C HIS A 49 1.05 -2.80 3.41
N ALA A 50 1.77 -3.81 2.91
CA ALA A 50 3.22 -3.82 2.95
C ALA A 50 3.78 -2.79 1.96
N PHE A 51 4.76 -2.01 2.37
CA PHE A 51 5.42 -1.03 1.50
C PHE A 51 6.89 -0.99 1.91
N PRO A 52 7.85 -1.10 0.96
CA PRO A 52 9.26 -1.12 1.29
C PRO A 52 9.79 0.28 1.65
N ALA A 53 10.90 0.35 2.40
CA ALA A 53 11.57 1.59 2.81
C ALA A 53 10.69 2.65 3.51
N LYS A 54 9.75 2.22 4.35
CA LYS A 54 9.04 3.12 5.27
C LYS A 54 9.94 3.51 6.44
N PHE A 55 9.92 4.77 6.89
CA PHE A 55 10.38 5.10 8.25
C PHE A 55 9.38 4.61 9.32
N PRO A 56 9.83 4.39 10.57
CA PRO A 56 8.95 4.12 11.70
C PRO A 56 7.97 5.29 11.91
N PRO A 57 6.66 5.05 12.15
CA PRO A 57 5.65 6.09 12.39
C PRO A 57 5.97 7.09 13.50
N GLN A 58 6.76 6.67 14.48
CA GLN A 58 7.18 7.48 15.62
C GLN A 58 8.04 8.67 15.18
N LEU A 59 8.84 8.50 14.11
CA LEU A 59 9.72 9.54 13.59
C LEU A 59 8.92 10.76 13.09
N PRO A 60 8.05 10.67 12.05
CA PRO A 60 7.25 11.81 11.62
C PRO A 60 6.33 12.31 12.74
N ARG A 61 5.79 11.43 13.58
CA ARG A 61 4.95 11.81 14.72
C ARG A 61 5.66 12.76 15.67
N ALA A 62 6.91 12.49 16.00
CA ALA A 62 7.72 13.32 16.90
C ALA A 62 7.88 14.74 16.33
N PHE A 63 8.27 14.85 15.06
CA PHE A 63 8.47 16.15 14.41
C PHE A 63 7.17 16.91 14.17
N ILE A 64 6.10 16.23 13.71
CA ILE A 64 4.78 16.84 13.55
C ILE A 64 4.30 17.44 14.87
N ARG A 65 4.35 16.67 15.96
CA ARG A 65 3.88 17.15 17.27
C ARG A 65 4.74 18.26 17.85
N ALA A 66 6.05 18.22 17.64
CA ALA A 66 6.97 19.21 18.18
C ALA A 66 6.92 20.55 17.40
N LEU A 67 6.75 20.49 16.08
CA LEU A 67 6.96 21.64 15.20
C LEU A 67 5.67 22.31 14.71
N THR A 68 4.51 21.63 14.82
CA THR A 68 3.21 22.15 14.37
C THR A 68 2.16 22.15 15.48
N ASN A 69 1.06 22.88 15.29
CA ASN A 69 -0.15 22.86 16.10
C ASN A 69 -1.28 22.08 15.39
N PRO A 70 -2.32 21.62 16.11
CA PRO A 70 -3.56 21.16 15.48
C PRO A 70 -4.10 22.21 14.51
N GLY A 71 -4.54 21.80 13.31
CA GLY A 71 -4.95 22.70 12.23
C GLY A 71 -3.88 22.94 11.16
N ASP A 72 -2.60 22.95 11.53
CA ASP A 72 -1.48 23.25 10.62
C ASP A 72 -1.37 22.22 9.48
N ALA A 73 -0.79 22.65 8.36
CA ALA A 73 -0.56 21.86 7.16
C ALA A 73 0.80 21.14 7.18
N VAL A 74 0.76 19.82 6.99
CA VAL A 74 1.97 18.97 6.91
C VAL A 74 2.04 18.34 5.53
N LEU A 75 3.10 18.62 4.78
CA LEU A 75 3.33 18.10 3.43
C LEU A 75 4.28 16.91 3.42
N ASP A 76 3.93 15.89 2.63
CA ASP A 76 4.86 14.89 2.12
C ASP A 76 4.73 14.81 0.58
N PRO A 77 5.67 15.40 -0.17
CA PRO A 77 5.57 15.47 -1.64
C PRO A 77 5.86 14.13 -2.33
N MET A 78 6.33 13.12 -1.58
CA MET A 78 6.68 11.78 -2.05
C MET A 78 6.18 10.75 -1.02
N MET A 79 4.88 10.80 -0.74
CA MET A 79 4.28 10.24 0.47
C MET A 79 4.41 8.72 0.61
N GLY A 80 4.62 7.98 -0.49
CA GLY A 80 4.64 6.53 -0.49
C GLY A 80 3.42 5.94 0.20
N SER A 81 3.64 5.08 1.20
CA SER A 81 2.54 4.51 2.00
C SER A 81 1.82 5.48 2.95
N GLY A 82 2.16 6.77 2.93
CA GLY A 82 1.42 7.81 3.65
C GLY A 82 1.63 7.81 5.16
N THR A 83 2.81 7.43 5.65
CA THR A 83 3.08 7.43 7.10
C THR A 83 3.03 8.84 7.68
N THR A 84 3.64 9.84 7.02
CA THR A 84 3.51 11.26 7.41
C THR A 84 2.06 11.70 7.46
N ILE A 85 1.29 11.36 6.42
CA ILE A 85 -0.08 11.82 6.25
C ILE A 85 -1.00 11.23 7.31
N LEU A 86 -0.83 9.95 7.64
CA LEU A 86 -1.57 9.30 8.73
C LEU A 86 -1.21 9.91 10.08
N GLU A 87 0.07 10.17 10.37
CA GLU A 87 0.46 10.78 11.65
C GLU A 87 -0.01 12.22 11.79
N ALA A 88 0.00 13.00 10.70
CA ALA A 88 -0.59 14.33 10.66
C ALA A 88 -2.09 14.27 10.96
N PHE A 89 -2.80 13.36 10.29
CA PHE A 89 -4.22 13.13 10.48
C PHE A 89 -4.57 12.73 11.93
N LEU A 90 -3.84 11.77 12.50
CA LEU A 90 -4.01 11.33 13.90
C LEU A 90 -3.67 12.44 14.91
N ALA A 91 -2.78 13.36 14.55
CA ALA A 91 -2.45 14.53 15.36
C ALA A 91 -3.41 15.71 15.13
N GLY A 92 -4.44 15.59 14.28
CA GLY A 92 -5.37 16.69 13.98
C GLY A 92 -4.76 17.82 13.16
N ARG A 93 -3.77 17.51 12.32
CA ARG A 93 -3.18 18.41 11.31
C ARG A 93 -3.77 18.11 9.93
N ARG A 94 -3.68 19.06 9.01
CA ARG A 94 -4.00 18.85 7.60
C ARG A 94 -2.82 18.18 6.89
N GLY A 95 -2.82 16.86 6.83
CA GLY A 95 -1.86 16.12 6.00
C GLY A 95 -2.11 16.36 4.51
N ILE A 96 -1.08 16.70 3.75
CA ILE A 96 -1.12 16.85 2.30
C ILE A 96 -0.04 15.95 1.71
N GLY A 97 -0.43 14.98 0.90
CA GLY A 97 0.48 14.00 0.31
C GLY A 97 0.41 14.00 -1.20
N CYS A 98 1.55 13.83 -1.87
CA CYS A 98 1.61 13.60 -3.31
C CYS A 98 2.45 12.36 -3.61
N ASP A 99 2.04 11.56 -4.59
CA ASP A 99 2.87 10.48 -5.14
C ASP A 99 2.50 10.21 -6.60
N ILE A 100 3.49 9.77 -7.38
CA ILE A 100 3.32 9.38 -8.78
C ILE A 100 2.77 7.96 -8.91
N ASP A 101 2.88 7.16 -7.84
CA ASP A 101 2.42 5.79 -7.75
C ASP A 101 0.94 5.74 -7.32
N PRO A 102 0.04 5.21 -8.18
CA PRO A 102 -1.37 5.16 -7.85
C PRO A 102 -1.68 4.23 -6.68
N LEU A 103 -0.85 3.20 -6.43
CA LEU A 103 -1.02 2.33 -5.26
C LEU A 103 -0.63 3.06 -3.97
N ALA A 104 0.42 3.90 -4.00
CA ALA A 104 0.79 4.75 -2.87
C ALA A 104 -0.34 5.71 -2.48
N ALA A 105 -0.95 6.36 -3.48
CA ALA A 105 -2.13 7.21 -3.28
C ALA A 105 -3.33 6.44 -2.70
N LEU A 106 -3.62 5.24 -3.22
CA LEU A 106 -4.70 4.39 -2.70
C LEU A 106 -4.44 3.95 -1.25
N ILE A 107 -3.22 3.50 -0.93
CA ILE A 107 -2.81 3.13 0.43
C ILE A 107 -3.05 4.30 1.38
N THR A 108 -2.54 5.49 1.01
CA THR A 108 -2.64 6.67 1.85
C THR A 108 -4.09 7.10 2.06
N LYS A 109 -4.90 7.13 0.99
CA LYS A 109 -6.33 7.44 1.07
C LYS A 109 -7.02 6.54 2.09
N VAL A 110 -6.94 5.22 1.93
CA VAL A 110 -7.63 4.28 2.82
C VAL A 110 -7.14 4.39 4.27
N LYS A 111 -5.85 4.66 4.47
CA LYS A 111 -5.30 4.82 5.82
C LYS A 111 -5.91 5.99 6.59
N VAL A 112 -6.33 7.05 5.90
CA VAL A 112 -6.88 8.27 6.51
C VAL A 112 -8.38 8.43 6.29
N THR A 113 -9.07 7.38 5.83
CA THR A 113 -10.52 7.35 5.68
C THR A 113 -11.13 6.47 6.78
N PRO A 114 -11.73 7.06 7.82
CA PRO A 114 -12.49 6.31 8.81
C PRO A 114 -13.65 5.56 8.16
N LEU A 115 -13.83 4.29 8.52
CA LEU A 115 -14.94 3.47 8.05
C LEU A 115 -15.64 2.79 9.23
N ASP A 116 -16.95 2.64 9.11
CA ASP A 116 -17.75 1.90 10.08
C ASP A 116 -17.47 0.39 9.97
N SER A 117 -17.03 -0.22 11.07
CA SER A 117 -16.57 -1.60 11.08
C SER A 117 -17.67 -2.62 10.76
N ASP A 118 -18.92 -2.33 11.14
CA ASP A 118 -20.05 -3.22 10.89
C ASP A 118 -20.49 -3.13 9.43
N ARG A 119 -20.50 -1.93 8.84
CA ARG A 119 -20.71 -1.73 7.40
C ARG A 119 -19.64 -2.44 6.58
N VAL A 120 -18.37 -2.34 6.96
CA VAL A 120 -17.27 -3.06 6.27
C VAL A 120 -17.47 -4.57 6.39
N ARG A 121 -17.85 -5.09 7.57
CA ARG A 121 -18.08 -6.52 7.77
C ARG A 121 -19.26 -7.04 6.94
N LEU A 122 -20.36 -6.30 6.90
CA LEU A 122 -21.53 -6.64 6.08
C LEU A 122 -21.18 -6.67 4.59
N GLN A 123 -20.52 -5.62 4.09
CA GLN A 123 -20.10 -5.55 2.69
C GLN A 123 -19.10 -6.66 2.33
N ALA A 124 -18.18 -7.02 3.25
CA ALA A 124 -17.23 -8.10 3.06
C ALA A 124 -17.92 -9.47 2.95
N ASN A 125 -18.89 -9.75 3.83
CA ASN A 125 -19.65 -10.99 3.81
C ASN A 125 -20.47 -11.12 2.52
N GLU A 126 -21.12 -10.04 2.09
CA GLU A 126 -21.86 -10.00 0.83
C GLU A 126 -20.94 -10.28 -0.37
N LEU A 127 -19.81 -9.58 -0.43
CA LEU A 127 -18.81 -9.73 -1.49
C LEU A 127 -18.28 -11.17 -1.59
N LEU A 128 -17.87 -11.75 -0.46
CA LEU A 128 -17.32 -13.12 -0.41
C LEU A 128 -18.39 -14.18 -0.74
N THR A 129 -19.63 -13.98 -0.29
CA THR A 129 -20.74 -14.89 -0.59
C THR A 129 -21.04 -14.91 -2.09
N LYS A 130 -21.19 -13.73 -2.69
CA LYS A 130 -21.42 -13.59 -4.14
C LYS A 130 -20.28 -14.18 -4.95
N ALA A 131 -19.03 -13.86 -4.59
CA ALA A 131 -17.85 -14.41 -5.27
C ALA A 131 -17.82 -15.95 -5.22
N THR A 132 -18.12 -16.54 -4.07
CA THR A 132 -18.17 -18.01 -3.90
C THR A 132 -19.30 -18.64 -4.74
N GLN A 133 -20.48 -18.02 -4.76
CA GLN A 133 -21.61 -18.48 -5.58
C GLN A 133 -21.27 -18.45 -7.08
N MET A 134 -20.61 -17.40 -7.56
CA MET A 134 -20.19 -17.28 -8.97
C MET A 134 -19.19 -18.36 -9.36
N LEU A 135 -18.25 -18.71 -8.47
CA LEU A 135 -17.30 -19.80 -8.74
C LEU A 135 -17.98 -21.17 -8.79
N ASN A 136 -18.91 -21.43 -7.86
CA ASN A 136 -19.66 -22.68 -7.79
C ASN A 136 -20.62 -22.85 -8.98
N GLY A 137 -21.13 -21.76 -9.56
CA GLY A 137 -21.97 -21.78 -10.76
C GLY A 137 -21.23 -22.13 -12.06
N GLY A 138 -19.92 -22.38 -12.00
CA GLY A 138 -19.08 -22.73 -13.15
C GLY A 138 -18.77 -21.55 -14.07
N ALA A 139 -18.07 -21.81 -15.18
CA ALA A 139 -17.53 -20.77 -16.06
C ALA A 139 -18.59 -19.81 -16.62
N ALA A 140 -19.84 -20.25 -16.82
CA ALA A 140 -20.92 -19.42 -17.34
C ALA A 140 -21.43 -18.35 -16.36
N SER A 141 -21.19 -18.53 -15.05
CA SER A 141 -21.59 -17.58 -13.99
C SER A 141 -20.44 -16.65 -13.57
N GLN A 142 -19.23 -16.88 -14.08
CA GLN A 142 -18.07 -16.05 -13.80
C GLN A 142 -18.05 -14.85 -14.75
N PRO A 143 -17.59 -13.68 -14.29
CA PRO A 143 -17.46 -12.55 -15.18
C PRO A 143 -16.46 -12.92 -16.27
N SER A 144 -16.79 -12.61 -17.53
CA SER A 144 -15.83 -12.62 -18.63
C SER A 144 -14.78 -11.54 -18.34
N ILE A 145 -13.80 -11.85 -17.49
CA ILE A 145 -12.56 -11.07 -17.34
C ILE A 145 -11.78 -11.10 -18.67
N THR A 146 -12.18 -11.99 -19.59
CA THR A 146 -11.69 -12.14 -20.94
C THR A 146 -12.05 -10.95 -21.84
N GLU A 147 -11.01 -10.47 -22.50
CA GLU A 147 -10.91 -9.50 -23.61
C GLU A 147 -11.25 -8.04 -23.34
N ASN A 148 -12.30 -7.70 -22.58
CA ASN A 148 -12.69 -6.29 -22.41
C ASN A 148 -12.03 -5.57 -21.22
N HIS A 149 -11.49 -6.31 -20.24
CA HIS A 149 -10.88 -5.72 -19.03
C HIS A 149 -9.37 -5.50 -19.18
N PHE A 150 -8.71 -6.28 -20.04
CA PHE A 150 -7.26 -6.23 -20.25
C PHE A 150 -6.94 -6.09 -21.73
N ASP A 151 -6.13 -5.09 -22.09
CA ASP A 151 -5.53 -5.03 -23.42
C ASP A 151 -4.66 -6.30 -23.67
N PRO A 152 -4.34 -6.65 -24.94
CA PRO A 152 -3.61 -7.88 -25.25
C PRO A 152 -2.26 -8.04 -24.53
N LYS A 153 -1.53 -6.94 -24.29
CA LYS A 153 -0.25 -6.99 -23.56
C LYS A 153 -0.50 -7.25 -22.07
N THR A 154 -1.50 -6.60 -21.49
CA THR A 154 -1.89 -6.82 -20.10
C THR A 154 -2.41 -8.25 -19.89
N ARG A 155 -3.22 -8.77 -20.82
CA ARG A 155 -3.67 -10.18 -20.82
C ARG A 155 -2.49 -11.15 -20.78
N THR A 156 -1.53 -10.97 -21.69
CA THR A 156 -0.28 -11.76 -21.72
C THR A 156 0.46 -11.71 -20.38
N PHE A 157 0.51 -10.54 -19.73
CA PHE A 157 1.12 -10.40 -18.42
C PHE A 157 0.36 -11.20 -17.34
N ILE A 158 -0.97 -11.17 -17.34
CA ILE A 158 -1.78 -11.93 -16.39
C ILE A 158 -1.59 -13.44 -16.59
N ASP A 159 -1.67 -13.93 -17.83
CA ASP A 159 -1.48 -15.35 -18.17
C ASP A 159 -0.12 -15.88 -17.72
N TYR A 160 0.91 -15.04 -17.82
CA TYR A 160 2.25 -15.42 -17.40
C TYR A 160 2.39 -15.53 -15.87
N TRP A 161 1.74 -14.63 -15.11
CA TRP A 161 1.97 -14.47 -13.67
C TRP A 161 0.90 -15.10 -12.77
N PHE A 162 -0.25 -15.48 -13.29
CA PHE A 162 -1.36 -16.00 -12.50
C PHE A 162 -1.93 -17.27 -13.13
N HIS A 163 -2.05 -18.33 -12.34
CA HIS A 163 -2.66 -19.59 -12.78
C HIS A 163 -4.17 -19.41 -13.01
N ASP A 164 -4.78 -20.17 -13.94
CA ASP A 164 -6.19 -20.01 -14.34
C ASP A 164 -7.16 -20.00 -13.15
N ASN A 165 -7.03 -20.96 -12.22
CA ASN A 165 -7.84 -20.97 -10.98
C ASN A 165 -7.67 -19.69 -10.15
N THR A 166 -6.45 -19.16 -10.06
CA THR A 166 -6.19 -17.90 -9.38
C THR A 166 -6.86 -16.74 -10.11
N GLN A 167 -6.79 -16.72 -11.45
CA GLN A 167 -7.42 -15.68 -12.24
C GLN A 167 -8.95 -15.67 -12.06
N ALA A 168 -9.58 -16.84 -12.01
CA ALA A 168 -11.01 -16.97 -11.75
C ALA A 168 -11.40 -16.35 -10.39
N GLU A 169 -10.69 -16.73 -9.31
CA GLU A 169 -10.95 -16.20 -7.97
C GLU A 169 -10.67 -14.69 -7.86
N LEU A 170 -9.55 -14.20 -8.40
CA LEU A 170 -9.26 -12.76 -8.42
C LEU A 170 -10.26 -11.98 -9.25
N GLY A 171 -10.73 -12.58 -10.34
CA GLY A 171 -11.70 -12.01 -11.25
C GLY A 171 -13.08 -11.80 -10.65
N VAL A 172 -13.63 -12.79 -9.96
CA VAL A 172 -14.91 -12.62 -9.24
C VAL A 172 -14.79 -11.60 -8.12
N LEU A 173 -13.64 -11.56 -7.42
CA LEU A 173 -13.36 -10.57 -6.39
C LEU A 173 -13.34 -9.15 -6.98
N ILE A 174 -12.54 -8.90 -8.02
CA ILE A 174 -12.41 -7.56 -8.58
C ILE A 174 -13.71 -7.07 -9.23
N ALA A 175 -14.50 -7.97 -9.84
CA ALA A 175 -15.82 -7.64 -10.35
C ALA A 175 -16.77 -7.20 -9.22
N GLY A 176 -16.80 -7.96 -8.12
CA GLY A 176 -17.60 -7.60 -6.95
C GLY A 176 -17.15 -6.30 -6.28
N ILE A 177 -15.83 -6.08 -6.16
CA ILE A 177 -15.26 -4.83 -5.64
C ILE A 177 -15.64 -3.64 -6.52
N ASN A 178 -15.59 -3.82 -7.84
CA ASN A 178 -15.92 -2.75 -8.79
C ASN A 178 -17.40 -2.34 -8.73
N ALA A 179 -18.28 -3.25 -8.34
CA ALA A 179 -19.70 -3.02 -8.16
C ALA A 179 -20.07 -2.31 -6.83
N ILE A 180 -19.12 -2.10 -5.91
CA ILE A 180 -19.38 -1.37 -4.66
C ILE A 180 -19.62 0.11 -4.97
N PRO A 181 -20.80 0.69 -4.63
CA PRO A 181 -21.12 2.08 -4.97
C PRO A 181 -20.37 3.11 -4.13
N ASP A 182 -20.18 2.82 -2.84
CA ASP A 182 -19.49 3.71 -1.90
C ASP A 182 -17.99 3.75 -2.26
N PRO A 183 -17.44 4.91 -2.68
CA PRO A 183 -16.09 4.99 -3.22
C PRO A 183 -15.00 4.73 -2.17
N ASP A 184 -15.28 4.99 -0.89
CA ASP A 184 -14.33 4.80 0.20
C ASP A 184 -14.33 3.35 0.66
N MET A 185 -15.51 2.73 0.72
CA MET A 185 -15.66 1.29 0.89
C MET A 185 -14.97 0.53 -0.25
N LYS A 186 -15.19 0.94 -1.50
CA LYS A 186 -14.53 0.38 -2.68
C LYS A 186 -13.01 0.50 -2.59
N ALA A 187 -12.49 1.67 -2.22
CA ALA A 187 -11.06 1.88 -2.04
C ALA A 187 -10.46 0.95 -0.96
N PHE A 188 -11.15 0.76 0.17
CA PHE A 188 -10.71 -0.17 1.22
C PHE A 188 -10.60 -1.61 0.70
N PHE A 189 -11.62 -2.08 -0.04
CA PHE A 189 -11.61 -3.43 -0.60
C PHE A 189 -10.59 -3.60 -1.74
N GLN A 190 -10.40 -2.58 -2.59
CA GLN A 190 -9.31 -2.54 -3.58
C GLN A 190 -7.93 -2.63 -2.90
N LEU A 191 -7.73 -1.92 -1.79
CA LEU A 191 -6.48 -1.98 -1.04
C LEU A 191 -6.26 -3.39 -0.46
N ALA A 192 -7.26 -3.97 0.19
CA ALA A 192 -7.18 -5.33 0.70
C ALA A 192 -6.87 -6.35 -0.42
N PHE A 193 -7.42 -6.14 -1.62
CA PHE A 193 -7.17 -6.98 -2.79
C PHE A 193 -5.72 -6.84 -3.25
N SER A 194 -5.19 -5.62 -3.35
CA SER A 194 -3.78 -5.42 -3.72
C SER A 194 -2.80 -6.07 -2.74
N ALA A 195 -3.13 -6.07 -1.45
CA ALA A 195 -2.28 -6.60 -0.40
C ALA A 195 -2.12 -8.13 -0.42
N ILE A 196 -2.99 -8.85 -1.15
CA ILE A 196 -2.89 -10.32 -1.30
C ILE A 196 -2.15 -10.75 -2.56
N ILE A 197 -2.02 -9.86 -3.55
CA ILE A 197 -1.33 -10.16 -4.82
C ILE A 197 0.17 -10.41 -4.59
N ILE A 198 0.77 -9.60 -3.71
CA ILE A 198 2.20 -9.59 -3.43
C ILE A 198 2.45 -9.99 -1.98
N THR A 199 3.03 -11.17 -1.77
CA THR A 199 3.46 -11.63 -0.45
C THR A 199 4.90 -12.16 -0.50
N LYS A 200 5.65 -11.99 0.60
CA LYS A 200 7.07 -12.43 0.70
C LYS A 200 7.25 -13.94 0.69
N SER A 201 6.21 -14.71 1.03
CA SER A 201 6.25 -16.18 1.09
C SER A 201 4.88 -16.77 0.78
N GLY A 202 4.81 -17.70 -0.17
CA GLY A 202 3.53 -18.16 -0.72
C GLY A 202 2.84 -17.04 -1.52
N GLY A 203 1.53 -17.10 -1.65
CA GLY A 203 0.73 -16.05 -2.28
C GLY A 203 -0.08 -16.55 -3.46
N VAL A 204 -0.74 -15.59 -4.12
CA VAL A 204 -1.69 -15.88 -5.21
C VAL A 204 -1.03 -15.83 -6.58
N SER A 205 0.09 -15.11 -6.74
CA SER A 205 0.83 -15.04 -8.00
C SER A 205 1.90 -16.14 -8.12
N LEU A 206 2.39 -16.37 -9.34
CA LEU A 206 3.51 -17.27 -9.65
C LEU A 206 4.89 -16.66 -9.38
N ALA A 207 4.97 -15.42 -8.86
CA ALA A 207 6.24 -14.73 -8.61
C ALA A 207 6.82 -15.05 -7.23
N LEU A 208 8.15 -15.20 -7.12
CA LEU A 208 8.85 -15.53 -5.86
C LEU A 208 9.25 -14.28 -5.07
N ASP A 209 9.87 -13.29 -5.70
CA ASP A 209 10.56 -12.18 -5.01
C ASP A 209 10.02 -10.81 -5.43
N LEU A 210 8.83 -10.46 -4.97
CA LEU A 210 8.13 -9.28 -5.48
C LEU A 210 8.46 -7.97 -4.75
N ALA A 211 9.03 -8.02 -3.54
CA ALA A 211 9.08 -6.82 -2.70
C ALA A 211 10.33 -5.94 -2.91
N HIS A 212 11.43 -6.47 -3.47
CA HIS A 212 12.71 -5.75 -3.54
C HIS A 212 13.53 -6.01 -4.83
N THR A 213 13.20 -7.03 -5.62
CA THR A 213 14.04 -7.48 -6.75
C THR A 213 13.21 -7.70 -8.01
N ARG A 214 13.86 -8.19 -9.10
CA ARG A 214 13.13 -8.62 -10.29
C ARG A 214 12.37 -9.91 -9.94
N PRO A 215 11.03 -9.96 -10.13
CA PRO A 215 10.29 -11.15 -9.78
C PRO A 215 10.73 -12.31 -10.69
N HIS A 216 11.03 -13.44 -10.06
CA HIS A 216 11.26 -14.70 -10.74
C HIS A 216 9.99 -15.54 -10.71
N ARG A 217 9.67 -16.19 -11.84
CA ARG A 217 8.55 -17.12 -11.92
C ARG A 217 8.94 -18.45 -11.28
N ALA A 218 8.05 -18.99 -10.46
CA ALA A 218 8.19 -20.32 -9.88
C ALA A 218 8.31 -21.38 -10.99
N LYS A 219 9.18 -22.37 -10.77
CA LYS A 219 9.42 -23.48 -11.71
C LYS A 219 8.67 -24.75 -11.32
N LEU A 220 8.36 -24.90 -10.03
CA LEU A 220 7.49 -25.93 -9.49
C LEU A 220 6.38 -25.24 -8.69
N VAL A 221 5.13 -25.55 -9.00
CA VAL A 221 3.97 -24.95 -8.35
C VAL A 221 3.07 -26.03 -7.83
N MET A 222 2.68 -25.91 -6.57
CA MET A 222 1.78 -26.84 -5.90
C MET A 222 0.59 -26.08 -5.32
N ASP A 223 -0.54 -26.77 -5.16
CA ASP A 223 -1.63 -26.28 -4.33
C ASP A 223 -1.33 -26.51 -2.84
N VAL A 224 -2.24 -26.07 -1.97
CA VAL A 224 -2.13 -26.24 -0.51
C VAL A 224 -2.20 -27.70 -0.03
N ASN A 225 -2.69 -28.62 -0.87
CA ASN A 225 -2.77 -30.05 -0.60
C ASN A 225 -1.54 -30.81 -1.10
N GLY A 226 -0.60 -30.14 -1.76
CA GLY A 226 0.59 -30.73 -2.36
C GLY A 226 0.40 -31.25 -3.78
N SER A 227 -0.77 -31.05 -4.39
CA SER A 227 -0.99 -31.41 -5.79
C SER A 227 -0.16 -30.51 -6.70
N ILE A 228 0.53 -31.10 -7.68
CA ILE A 228 1.37 -30.36 -8.62
C ILE A 228 0.50 -29.69 -9.68
N LEU A 229 0.55 -28.37 -9.74
CA LEU A 229 -0.14 -27.55 -10.75
C LEU A 229 0.76 -27.28 -11.96
N TYR A 230 2.07 -27.16 -11.74
CA TYR A 230 3.05 -26.89 -12.79
C TYR A 230 4.43 -27.42 -12.40
N GLY A 231 5.22 -27.90 -13.38
CA GLY A 231 6.60 -28.34 -13.15
C GLY A 231 6.75 -29.79 -12.69
N ARG A 232 5.90 -30.71 -13.19
CA ARG A 232 5.90 -32.14 -12.80
C ARG A 232 7.27 -32.81 -12.93
N GLU A 233 8.02 -32.52 -14.00
CA GLU A 233 9.38 -33.05 -14.21
C GLU A 233 10.34 -32.71 -13.06
N LEU A 234 10.26 -31.49 -12.51
CA LEU A 234 11.07 -31.03 -11.37
C LEU A 234 10.66 -31.66 -10.05
N ALA A 235 9.40 -32.11 -9.94
CA ALA A 235 8.90 -32.83 -8.77
C ALA A 235 9.32 -34.29 -8.80
N GLU A 236 9.32 -34.91 -9.98
CA GLU A 236 9.75 -36.30 -10.19
C GLU A 236 11.29 -36.45 -10.05
N ASN A 237 12.05 -35.43 -10.47
CA ASN A 237 13.52 -35.41 -10.40
C ASN A 237 14.03 -34.16 -9.68
N PRO A 238 13.93 -34.07 -8.34
CA PRO A 238 14.30 -32.88 -7.59
C PRO A 238 15.83 -32.66 -7.55
N LEU A 239 16.25 -31.43 -7.86
CA LEU A 239 17.62 -30.95 -7.68
C LEU A 239 17.77 -30.27 -6.30
N PRO A 240 18.99 -30.10 -5.76
CA PRO A 240 19.21 -29.41 -4.47
C PRO A 240 18.58 -28.01 -4.39
N ARG A 241 18.46 -27.33 -5.54
CA ARG A 241 17.87 -26.00 -5.67
C ARG A 241 16.35 -25.99 -5.85
N THR A 242 15.69 -27.14 -6.02
CA THR A 242 14.25 -27.21 -6.31
C THR A 242 13.43 -26.47 -5.26
N LYS A 243 13.77 -26.60 -3.97
CA LYS A 243 13.08 -25.89 -2.87
C LYS A 243 13.04 -24.36 -3.02
N TYR A 244 14.01 -23.74 -3.70
CA TYR A 244 14.08 -22.28 -3.89
C TYR A 244 13.29 -21.80 -5.10
N VAL A 245 12.87 -22.72 -5.98
CA VAL A 245 12.06 -22.41 -7.16
C VAL A 245 10.64 -22.99 -7.07
N THR A 246 10.32 -23.58 -5.92
CA THR A 246 9.01 -24.13 -5.59
C THR A 246 8.14 -23.07 -4.93
N LYS A 247 6.87 -22.98 -5.35
CA LYS A 247 5.87 -22.11 -4.73
C LYS A 247 4.58 -22.87 -4.46
N THR A 248 4.04 -22.68 -3.26
CA THR A 248 2.66 -23.10 -2.93
C THR A 248 1.71 -21.96 -3.24
N LEU A 249 0.80 -22.18 -4.17
CA LEU A 249 -0.29 -21.24 -4.46
C LEU A 249 -1.38 -21.36 -3.41
N ARG A 250 -1.91 -20.22 -3.00
CA ARG A 250 -3.02 -20.12 -2.05
C ARG A 250 -4.24 -19.53 -2.73
N SER A 251 -5.42 -19.91 -2.26
CA SER A 251 -6.69 -19.35 -2.74
C SER A 251 -6.72 -17.84 -2.49
N PRO A 252 -6.92 -17.02 -3.54
CA PRO A 252 -7.23 -15.60 -3.39
C PRO A 252 -8.38 -15.31 -2.43
N LEU A 253 -9.48 -16.07 -2.47
CA LEU A 253 -10.61 -15.86 -1.58
C LEU A 253 -10.22 -16.00 -0.10
N VAL A 254 -9.47 -17.05 0.24
CA VAL A 254 -9.03 -17.31 1.61
C VAL A 254 -8.08 -16.21 2.10
N GLU A 255 -7.08 -15.85 1.28
CA GLU A 255 -6.13 -14.79 1.64
C GLU A 255 -6.81 -13.42 1.74
N TYR A 256 -7.79 -13.14 0.87
CA TYR A 256 -8.56 -11.91 0.88
C TYR A 256 -9.43 -11.80 2.14
N GLN A 257 -10.15 -12.86 2.52
CA GLN A 257 -10.92 -12.90 3.76
C GLN A 257 -10.01 -12.68 4.98
N LYS A 258 -8.84 -13.32 5.02
CA LYS A 258 -7.84 -13.13 6.08
C LYS A 258 -7.37 -11.68 6.14
N ARG A 259 -7.06 -11.07 4.98
CA ARG A 259 -6.62 -9.68 4.89
C ARG A 259 -7.68 -8.69 5.39
N ILE A 260 -8.94 -8.87 4.99
CA ILE A 260 -10.05 -8.02 5.47
C ILE A 260 -10.15 -8.11 7.00
N ARG A 261 -10.12 -9.32 7.56
CA ARG A 261 -10.18 -9.52 9.01
C ARG A 261 -9.03 -8.81 9.75
N GLN A 262 -7.82 -8.88 9.20
CA GLN A 262 -6.67 -8.16 9.75
C GLN A 262 -6.88 -6.65 9.70
N ASN A 263 -7.33 -6.09 8.58
CA ASN A 263 -7.53 -4.65 8.44
C ASN A 263 -8.67 -4.12 9.32
N LEU A 264 -9.73 -4.91 9.52
CA LEU A 264 -10.86 -4.58 10.41
C LEU A 264 -10.43 -4.33 11.86
N ASN A 265 -9.39 -5.03 12.34
CA ASN A 265 -8.90 -4.87 13.72
C ASN A 265 -8.24 -3.50 13.98
N HIS A 266 -7.90 -2.76 12.93
CA HIS A 266 -7.18 -1.50 13.03
C HIS A 266 -7.85 -0.38 12.23
N LEU A 267 -9.17 -0.43 12.10
CA LEU A 267 -9.95 0.69 11.56
C LEU A 267 -9.71 1.95 12.38
N VAL A 268 -9.49 3.04 11.66
CA VAL A 268 -9.50 4.38 12.24
C VAL A 268 -10.91 4.65 12.75
N ALA A 269 -11.04 4.93 14.04
CA ALA A 269 -12.35 5.15 14.67
C ALA A 269 -13.02 6.40 14.12
N ALA A 270 -14.35 6.36 14.01
CA ALA A 270 -15.14 7.55 13.68
C ALA A 270 -14.85 8.68 14.68
N GLY A 271 -14.51 9.87 14.17
CA GLY A 271 -14.16 11.04 14.98
C GLY A 271 -12.66 11.24 15.25
N GLN A 272 -11.78 10.31 14.88
CA GLN A 272 -10.34 10.59 14.79
C GLN A 272 -10.03 11.38 13.51
N GLY A 273 -9.28 12.49 13.64
CA GLY A 273 -8.85 13.32 12.51
C GLY A 273 -9.98 14.15 11.90
N ALA A 274 -10.36 15.24 12.57
CA ALA A 274 -11.43 16.15 12.13
C ALA A 274 -11.15 16.88 10.80
N ILE A 275 -9.89 16.86 10.34
CA ILE A 275 -9.45 17.56 9.14
C ILE A 275 -9.13 16.54 8.05
N THR A 276 -9.89 16.57 6.96
CA THR A 276 -9.69 15.69 5.81
C THR A 276 -8.32 15.96 5.15
N PRO A 277 -7.46 14.94 5.01
CA PRO A 277 -6.18 15.09 4.32
C PRO A 277 -6.34 15.31 2.81
N GLY A 278 -5.40 16.03 2.21
CA GLY A 278 -5.31 16.19 0.76
C GLY A 278 -4.41 15.12 0.15
N ILE A 279 -4.98 14.17 -0.58
CA ILE A 279 -4.21 13.10 -1.26
C ILE A 279 -4.16 13.39 -2.75
N LEU A 280 -2.97 13.72 -3.24
CA LEU A 280 -2.71 14.10 -4.62
C LEU A 280 -2.00 12.96 -5.35
N PHE A 281 -2.39 12.75 -6.61
CA PHE A 281 -1.69 11.88 -7.54
C PHE A 281 -0.98 12.75 -8.57
N GLY A 282 0.35 12.75 -8.57
CA GLY A 282 1.11 13.67 -9.40
C GLY A 282 2.62 13.57 -9.24
N ASP A 283 3.32 14.40 -10.00
CA ASP A 283 4.78 14.56 -9.91
C ASP A 283 5.11 15.58 -8.81
N ALA A 284 6.01 15.21 -7.90
CA ALA A 284 6.51 16.07 -6.84
C ALA A 284 7.20 17.35 -7.35
N GLN A 285 7.65 17.35 -8.62
CA GLN A 285 8.24 18.53 -9.28
C GLN A 285 7.19 19.59 -9.66
N SER A 286 5.90 19.24 -9.65
CA SER A 286 4.80 20.13 -10.03
C SER A 286 3.60 19.92 -9.11
N LEU A 287 3.72 20.39 -7.86
CA LEU A 287 2.66 20.28 -6.86
C LEU A 287 1.60 21.38 -7.06
N PRO A 288 0.29 21.03 -7.12
CA PRO A 288 -0.80 22.01 -7.21
C PRO A 288 -1.13 22.60 -5.83
N ILE A 289 -0.12 23.14 -5.14
CA ILE A 289 -0.25 23.78 -3.82
C ILE A 289 0.17 25.24 -3.91
N GLN A 290 -0.45 26.09 -3.09
CA GLN A 290 -0.12 27.50 -3.04
C GLN A 290 1.25 27.71 -2.36
N SER A 291 2.04 28.68 -2.83
CA SER A 291 3.25 29.13 -2.12
C SER A 291 2.92 29.55 -0.69
N ASP A 292 3.85 29.30 0.24
CA ASP A 292 3.75 29.70 1.66
C ASP A 292 2.49 29.18 2.39
N SER A 293 1.98 28.02 1.97
CA SER A 293 0.77 27.39 2.55
C SER A 293 1.03 26.17 3.44
N ILE A 294 2.30 25.81 3.67
CA ILE A 294 2.71 24.59 4.38
C ILE A 294 3.54 24.96 5.61
N ASP A 295 3.16 24.43 6.77
CA ASP A 295 3.83 24.71 8.05
C ASP A 295 4.99 23.75 8.34
N LEU A 296 4.93 22.52 7.82
CA LEU A 296 6.00 21.53 7.95
C LEU A 296 6.04 20.57 6.75
N ILE A 297 7.25 20.27 6.29
CA ILE A 297 7.50 19.20 5.32
C ILE A 297 8.17 18.04 6.05
N VAL A 298 7.56 16.86 6.02
CA VAL A 298 8.18 15.62 6.53
C VAL A 298 8.10 14.57 5.44
N THR A 299 9.25 14.14 4.94
CA THR A 299 9.32 13.24 3.80
C THR A 299 10.55 12.35 3.87
N SER A 300 10.44 11.16 3.29
CA SER A 300 11.56 10.25 3.06
C SER A 300 11.63 9.98 1.57
N PRO A 301 12.33 10.83 0.80
CA PRO A 301 12.37 10.70 -0.64
C PRO A 301 12.98 9.36 -1.07
N PRO A 302 12.66 8.86 -2.27
CA PRO A 302 13.29 7.66 -2.79
C PRO A 302 14.81 7.87 -2.90
N TYR A 303 15.59 6.89 -2.45
CA TYR A 303 17.05 6.95 -2.53
C TYR A 303 17.51 7.01 -4.00
N ALA A 304 18.44 7.93 -4.29
CA ALA A 304 18.94 8.25 -5.64
C ALA A 304 19.68 7.11 -6.40
N SER A 305 19.60 5.87 -5.92
CA SER A 305 20.34 4.71 -6.42
C SER A 305 19.46 3.59 -7.00
N ASN A 306 18.18 3.85 -7.32
CA ASN A 306 17.23 2.81 -7.76
C ASN A 306 17.17 1.60 -6.80
N ALA A 307 17.43 1.83 -5.51
CA ALA A 307 17.50 0.77 -4.51
C ALA A 307 16.21 -0.06 -4.45
N ILE A 308 15.06 0.57 -4.73
CA ILE A 308 13.74 -0.06 -4.81
C ILE A 308 13.00 0.45 -6.04
N ASP A 309 12.46 -0.50 -6.82
CA ASP A 309 11.61 -0.24 -7.99
C ASP A 309 10.14 -0.52 -7.61
N TYR A 310 9.48 0.48 -6.99
CA TYR A 310 8.12 0.35 -6.47
C TYR A 310 7.12 -0.09 -7.55
N MET A 311 7.17 0.56 -8.71
CA MET A 311 6.26 0.29 -9.83
C MET A 311 6.39 -1.16 -10.35
N ARG A 312 7.58 -1.76 -10.31
CA ARG A 312 7.78 -3.15 -10.71
C ARG A 312 7.00 -4.14 -9.85
N ALA A 313 6.90 -3.88 -8.55
CA ALA A 313 6.07 -4.68 -7.65
C ALA A 313 4.60 -4.33 -7.90
N HIS A 314 4.25 -3.06 -7.72
CA HIS A 314 2.86 -2.60 -7.68
C HIS A 314 2.09 -2.86 -8.97
N LYS A 315 2.76 -2.95 -10.12
CA LYS A 315 2.09 -3.31 -11.38
C LYS A 315 1.34 -4.64 -11.32
N PHE A 316 1.79 -5.61 -10.52
CA PHE A 316 1.07 -6.88 -10.36
C PHE A 316 -0.32 -6.68 -9.80
N SER A 317 -0.52 -5.69 -8.91
CA SER A 317 -1.82 -5.34 -8.34
C SER A 317 -2.57 -4.36 -9.22
N LEU A 318 -1.89 -3.35 -9.76
CA LEU A 318 -2.50 -2.27 -10.53
C LEU A 318 -3.10 -2.74 -11.85
N VAL A 319 -2.53 -3.76 -12.51
CA VAL A 319 -3.15 -4.32 -13.72
C VAL A 319 -4.56 -4.82 -13.45
N TRP A 320 -4.80 -5.54 -12.35
CA TRP A 320 -6.13 -6.01 -11.97
C TRP A 320 -7.10 -4.85 -11.72
N MET A 321 -6.60 -3.71 -11.27
CA MET A 321 -7.37 -2.48 -11.06
C MET A 321 -7.62 -1.67 -12.35
N GLY A 322 -7.26 -2.21 -13.52
CA GLY A 322 -7.54 -1.60 -14.82
C GLY A 322 -6.43 -0.71 -15.36
N TYR A 323 -5.24 -0.69 -14.74
CA TYR A 323 -4.10 0.06 -15.28
C TYR A 323 -3.41 -0.76 -16.38
N PRO A 324 -3.28 -0.25 -17.62
CA PRO A 324 -2.58 -0.96 -18.69
C PRO A 324 -1.11 -1.17 -18.35
N ILE A 325 -0.57 -2.37 -18.62
CA ILE A 325 0.83 -2.71 -18.31
C ILE A 325 1.83 -1.76 -18.98
N GLN A 326 1.49 -1.25 -20.16
CA GLN A 326 2.32 -0.29 -20.90
C GLN A 326 2.40 1.06 -20.17
N ALA A 327 1.27 1.61 -19.73
CA ALA A 327 1.23 2.87 -19.00
C ALA A 327 2.02 2.81 -17.68
N LEU A 328 1.96 1.66 -16.99
CA LEU A 328 2.77 1.43 -15.78
C LEU A 328 4.27 1.29 -16.10
N GLY A 329 4.60 0.74 -17.28
CA GLY A 329 5.98 0.68 -17.78
C GLY A 329 6.57 2.05 -18.12
N ASP A 330 5.73 2.98 -18.57
CA ASP A 330 6.13 4.36 -18.87
C ASP A 330 6.38 5.18 -17.60
N LYS A 331 5.52 5.03 -16.59
CA LYS A 331 5.71 5.65 -15.25
C LYS A 331 6.98 5.23 -14.51
N ARG A 332 7.60 4.13 -14.92
CA ARG A 332 8.83 3.60 -14.35
C ARG A 332 10.09 4.24 -14.94
N ARG A 333 9.99 4.81 -16.14
CA ARG A 333 11.11 5.42 -16.86
C ARG A 333 11.29 6.86 -16.43
#